data_AF-A0A520VU56-F1
#
_entry.id   AF-A0A520VU56-F1
#
_cell.length_a   1.000
_cell.length_b   1.000
_cell.length_c   1.000
_cell.angle_alpha   90.00
_cell.angle_beta   90.00
_cell.angle_gamma   90.00
#
_symmetry.space_group_name_H-M   'P 1'
#
loop_
_entity.id
_entity.type
_entity.pdbx_description
1 polymer ?
#
loop_
_entity_poly.entity_id
_entity_poly.type
_entity_poly.pdbx_seq_one_letter_code
_entity_poly.pdbx_strand_id
1 'polypeptide(L)'
;MICYLCNIDKTIEDFIVRKDGLRYKMCKSCNLEVQKKRLENKGKRLNHTDEHRTCYKCMRLLPNKEFTRRATGTYYSACKDCNKYEFAHKRRVRLLEAGGTFTQKEFDELLKKYTSCPMCKRKWSDIPLPKNLKVPWTADHIIPINPPHGQQQGTNHITNIQPLCYSCNSKKGNRVL
;
A
#
# COMPACT_ATOMS: atom_id res chain seq x y z
N MET A 1 -15.51 -25.87 2.84
CA MET A 1 -14.27 -25.09 3.06
C MET A 1 -14.18 -24.02 1.98
N ILE A 2 -13.93 -22.76 2.37
CA ILE A 2 -13.88 -21.63 1.43
C ILE A 2 -12.50 -21.54 0.76
N CYS A 3 -12.49 -21.49 -0.57
CA CYS A 3 -11.28 -21.22 -1.35
C CYS A 3 -10.91 -19.73 -1.25
N TYR A 4 -9.67 -19.40 -0.86
CA TYR A 4 -9.25 -17.99 -0.71
C TYR A 4 -9.17 -17.23 -2.04
N LEU A 5 -9.04 -17.94 -3.17
CA LEU A 5 -8.86 -17.30 -4.47
C LEU A 5 -10.20 -16.96 -5.13
N CYS A 6 -11.13 -17.91 -5.19
CA CYS A 6 -12.45 -17.69 -5.79
C CYS A 6 -13.54 -17.32 -4.78
N ASN A 7 -13.27 -17.40 -3.47
CA ASN A 7 -14.22 -17.13 -2.38
C ASN A 7 -15.50 -17.99 -2.41
N ILE A 8 -15.46 -19.14 -3.09
CA ILE A 8 -16.58 -20.11 -3.14
C ILE A 8 -16.37 -21.17 -2.07
N ASP A 9 -17.45 -21.54 -1.38
CA ASP A 9 -17.48 -22.69 -0.48
C ASP A 9 -17.54 -24.00 -1.27
N LYS A 10 -16.66 -24.94 -0.94
CA LYS A 10 -16.43 -26.18 -1.67
C LYS A 10 -16.22 -27.37 -0.73
N THR A 11 -16.37 -28.58 -1.24
CA THR A 11 -16.14 -29.79 -0.44
C THR A 11 -14.64 -29.96 -0.13
N ILE A 12 -14.30 -30.77 0.86
CA ILE A 12 -12.92 -30.93 1.32
C ILE A 12 -12.05 -31.63 0.25
N GLU A 13 -12.68 -32.43 -0.61
CA GLU A 13 -12.09 -33.18 -1.71
C GLU A 13 -11.63 -32.25 -2.85
N ASP A 14 -12.20 -31.05 -2.95
CA ASP A 14 -11.81 -30.03 -3.92
C ASP A 14 -10.47 -29.35 -3.58
N PHE A 15 -9.84 -29.70 -2.46
CA PHE A 15 -8.59 -29.08 -2.02
C PHE A 15 -7.39 -30.02 -2.12
N ILE A 16 -6.22 -29.43 -2.37
CA ILE A 16 -4.95 -30.18 -2.49
C ILE A 16 -4.42 -30.48 -1.08
N VAL A 17 -4.18 -31.76 -0.80
CA VAL A 17 -3.56 -32.25 0.43
C VAL A 17 -2.04 -32.14 0.30
N ARG A 18 -1.41 -31.53 1.31
CA ARG A 18 0.04 -31.41 1.46
C ARG A 18 0.62 -32.69 2.04
N LYS A 19 1.95 -32.82 1.97
CA LYS A 19 2.68 -33.96 2.54
C LYS A 19 2.49 -34.10 4.07
N ASP A 20 2.23 -33.00 4.77
CA ASP A 20 1.96 -32.96 6.22
C ASP A 20 0.48 -33.19 6.56
N GLY A 21 -0.34 -33.65 5.61
CA GLY A 21 -1.77 -33.93 5.81
C GLY A 21 -2.67 -32.68 5.84
N LEU A 22 -2.09 -31.48 5.92
CA LEU A 22 -2.83 -30.22 5.85
C LEU A 22 -3.30 -29.95 4.42
N ARG A 23 -4.36 -29.14 4.27
CA ARG A 23 -4.85 -28.72 2.94
C ARG A 23 -4.46 -27.28 2.63
N TYR A 24 -4.10 -27.03 1.38
CA TYR A 24 -3.99 -25.65 0.90
C TYR A 24 -5.37 -24.98 0.92
N LYS A 25 -5.44 -23.69 1.28
CA LYS A 25 -6.69 -22.92 1.22
C LYS A 25 -7.14 -22.51 -0.19
N MET A 26 -6.66 -23.20 -1.22
CA MET A 26 -6.98 -22.96 -2.63
C MET A 26 -7.48 -24.26 -3.25
N CYS A 27 -8.65 -24.22 -3.89
CA CYS A 27 -9.21 -25.40 -4.53
C CYS A 27 -8.40 -25.82 -5.77
N LYS A 28 -8.52 -27.08 -6.16
CA LYS A 28 -7.81 -27.71 -7.30
C LYS A 28 -8.03 -26.94 -8.60
N SER A 29 -9.29 -26.57 -8.90
CA SER A 29 -9.64 -25.76 -10.08
C SER A 29 -8.87 -24.43 -10.15
N CYS A 30 -8.87 -23.65 -9.06
CA CYS A 30 -8.08 -22.42 -8.96
C CYS A 30 -6.58 -22.66 -9.08
N ASN A 31 -6.06 -23.74 -8.49
CA ASN A 31 -4.65 -24.10 -8.62
C ASN A 31 -4.25 -24.36 -10.07
N LEU A 32 -5.06 -25.14 -10.80
CA LEU A 32 -4.84 -25.44 -12.23
C LEU A 32 -4.79 -24.16 -13.06
N GLU A 33 -5.72 -23.23 -12.83
CA GLU A 33 -5.74 -21.95 -13.52
C GLU A 33 -4.48 -21.12 -13.23
N VAL A 34 -4.04 -21.08 -11.97
CA VAL A 34 -2.79 -20.41 -11.58
C VAL A 34 -1.57 -21.03 -12.26
N GLN A 35 -1.48 -22.37 -12.33
CA GLN A 35 -0.38 -23.03 -13.03
C GLN A 35 -0.43 -22.76 -14.54
N LYS A 36 -1.61 -22.79 -15.15
CA LYS A 36 -1.81 -22.46 -16.58
C LYS A 36 -1.31 -21.04 -16.88
N LYS A 37 -1.78 -20.04 -16.12
CA LYS A 37 -1.33 -18.63 -16.25
C LYS A 37 0.18 -18.48 -16.06
N ARG A 38 0.79 -19.23 -15.15
CA ARG A 38 2.24 -19.22 -14.93
C ARG A 38 3.00 -19.76 -16.16
N LEU A 39 2.50 -20.81 -16.80
CA LEU A 39 3.09 -21.38 -18.01
C LEU A 39 2.92 -20.44 -19.22
N GLU A 40 1.74 -19.84 -19.38
CA GLU A 40 1.46 -18.84 -20.43
C GLU A 40 2.34 -17.59 -20.31
N ASN A 41 2.73 -17.22 -19.09
CA ASN A 41 3.58 -16.07 -18.82
C ASN A 41 5.03 -16.47 -18.48
N LYS A 42 5.49 -17.63 -18.97
CA LYS A 42 6.86 -18.11 -18.75
C LYS A 42 7.87 -17.05 -19.19
N GLY A 43 8.75 -16.63 -18.26
CA GLY A 43 9.79 -15.64 -18.55
C GLY A 43 9.35 -14.18 -18.45
N LYS A 44 8.07 -13.85 -18.27
CA LYS A 44 7.61 -12.48 -17.96
C LYS A 44 7.96 -12.11 -16.53
N ARG A 45 9.24 -11.83 -16.30
CA ARG A 45 9.72 -11.24 -15.05
C ARG A 45 9.62 -9.73 -15.15
N LEU A 46 9.36 -9.10 -14.01
CA LEU A 46 9.49 -7.66 -13.90
C LEU A 46 10.93 -7.26 -14.23
N ASN A 47 11.10 -6.22 -15.04
CA ASN A 47 12.42 -5.75 -15.46
C ASN A 47 13.19 -5.17 -14.26
N HIS A 48 14.32 -5.77 -13.92
CA HIS A 48 15.26 -5.36 -12.87
C HIS A 48 16.66 -5.28 -13.48
N THR A 49 17.39 -4.22 -13.14
CA THR A 49 18.83 -4.02 -13.40
C THR A 49 19.58 -3.88 -12.07
N ASP A 50 20.90 -3.68 -12.13
CA ASP A 50 21.73 -3.47 -10.94
C ASP A 50 21.44 -2.15 -10.22
N GLU A 51 20.86 -1.17 -10.92
CA GLU A 51 20.52 0.16 -10.41
C GLU A 51 19.02 0.38 -10.26
N HIS A 52 18.18 -0.34 -11.01
CA HIS A 52 16.74 -0.09 -11.10
C HIS A 52 15.89 -1.34 -10.95
N ARG A 53 14.67 -1.19 -10.41
CA ARG A 53 13.69 -2.26 -10.29
C ARG A 53 12.29 -1.76 -10.62
N THR A 54 11.53 -2.61 -11.31
CA THR A 54 10.10 -2.41 -11.49
C THR A 54 9.35 -2.84 -10.22
N CYS A 55 8.59 -1.91 -9.64
CA CYS A 55 7.70 -2.18 -8.51
C CYS A 55 6.51 -3.04 -8.96
N TYR A 56 6.27 -4.19 -8.34
CA TYR A 56 5.16 -5.07 -8.76
C TYR A 56 3.76 -4.46 -8.53
N LYS A 57 3.68 -3.42 -7.70
CA LYS A 57 2.41 -2.87 -7.25
C LYS A 57 1.97 -1.65 -8.06
N CYS A 58 2.88 -0.71 -8.33
CA CYS A 58 2.59 0.47 -9.17
C CYS A 58 3.21 0.37 -10.57
N MET A 59 3.93 -0.70 -10.89
CA MET A 59 4.56 -0.97 -12.19
C MET A 59 5.59 0.08 -12.66
N ARG A 60 5.98 1.03 -11.79
CA ARG A 60 7.04 2.01 -12.06
C ARG A 60 8.43 1.36 -12.02
N LEU A 61 9.28 1.68 -12.99
CA LEU A 61 10.73 1.42 -12.95
C LEU A 61 11.39 2.52 -12.08
N LEU A 62 11.99 2.12 -10.96
CA LEU A 62 12.53 3.05 -9.97
C LEU A 62 13.95 2.64 -9.56
N PRO A 63 14.81 3.59 -9.15
CA PRO A 63 16.13 3.26 -8.59
C PRO A 63 16.04 2.33 -7.39
N ASN A 64 17.06 1.49 -7.17
CA ASN A 64 17.11 0.51 -6.07
C ASN A 64 16.97 1.15 -4.68
N LYS A 65 17.42 2.40 -4.51
CA LYS A 65 17.23 3.18 -3.27
C LYS A 65 15.76 3.44 -2.92
N GLU A 66 14.84 3.29 -3.86
CA GLU A 66 13.39 3.40 -3.66
C GLU A 66 12.76 2.08 -3.17
N PHE A 67 13.56 1.03 -2.99
CA PHE A 67 13.12 -0.25 -2.44
C PHE A 67 13.81 -0.49 -1.10
N THR A 68 13.13 -1.19 -0.19
CA THR A 68 13.75 -1.63 1.06
C THR A 68 14.65 -2.83 0.75
N ARG A 69 15.91 -2.79 1.18
CA ARG A 69 16.85 -3.91 1.09
C ARG A 69 16.68 -4.79 2.34
N ARG A 70 16.59 -6.10 2.14
CA ARG A 70 16.51 -7.11 3.20
C ARG A 70 17.91 -7.46 3.70
N ALA A 71 17.99 -8.05 4.89
CA ALA A 71 19.26 -8.56 5.45
C ALA A 71 19.93 -9.58 4.51
N THR A 72 19.14 -10.36 3.77
CA THR A 72 19.61 -11.31 2.74
C THR A 72 20.17 -10.65 1.48
N GLY A 73 20.28 -9.31 1.44
CA GLY A 73 20.74 -8.56 0.28
C GLY A 73 19.70 -8.34 -0.83
N THR A 74 18.59 -9.08 -0.82
CA THR A 74 17.49 -8.93 -1.78
C THR A 74 16.60 -7.73 -1.48
N TYR A 75 15.78 -7.30 -2.44
CA TYR A 75 14.88 -6.17 -2.27
C TYR A 75 13.43 -6.63 -2.07
N TYR A 76 12.63 -5.82 -1.38
CA TYR A 76 11.18 -5.97 -1.43
C TYR A 76 10.69 -5.75 -2.86
N SER A 77 9.66 -6.48 -3.28
CA SER A 77 9.10 -6.37 -4.63
C SER A 77 8.36 -5.06 -4.86
N ALA A 78 7.82 -4.45 -3.80
CA ALA A 78 7.17 -3.13 -3.84
C ALA A 78 8.16 -2.03 -3.43
N CYS A 79 8.01 -0.85 -4.05
CA CYS A 79 8.74 0.35 -3.65
C CYS A 79 8.31 0.86 -2.26
N LYS A 80 9.11 1.74 -1.66
CA LYS A 80 8.88 2.33 -0.34
C LYS A 80 7.52 3.04 -0.25
N ASP A 81 7.10 3.72 -1.30
CA ASP A 81 5.79 4.39 -1.38
C ASP A 81 4.63 3.39 -1.27
N CYS A 82 4.62 2.35 -2.11
CA CYS A 82 3.59 1.31 -2.06
C CYS A 82 3.63 0.57 -0.71
N ASN A 83 4.81 0.35 -0.13
CA ASN A 83 4.92 -0.19 1.24
C ASN A 83 4.26 0.71 2.28
N LYS A 84 4.43 2.02 2.17
CA LYS A 84 3.78 2.98 3.05
C LYS A 84 2.26 2.98 2.85
N TYR A 85 1.78 3.37 1.66
CA TYR A 85 0.37 3.71 1.47
C TYR A 85 -0.55 2.51 1.23
N GLU A 86 -0.03 1.40 0.70
CA GLU A 86 -0.88 0.24 0.40
C GLU A 86 -0.74 -0.89 1.41
N PHE A 87 0.45 -1.11 1.97
CA PHE A 87 0.66 -2.17 2.94
C PHE A 87 0.55 -1.67 4.38
N ALA A 88 1.29 -0.63 4.76
CA ALA A 88 1.30 -0.16 6.15
C ALA A 88 -0.03 0.49 6.56
N HIS A 89 -0.60 1.37 5.72
CA HIS A 89 -1.92 1.97 5.98
C HIS A 89 -3.02 0.90 6.02
N LYS A 90 -3.09 -0.01 5.03
CA LYS A 90 -4.08 -1.10 5.03
C LYS A 90 -3.97 -2.01 6.26
N ARG A 91 -2.74 -2.30 6.72
CA ARG A 91 -2.54 -3.04 7.97
C ARG A 91 -3.10 -2.25 9.16
N ARG A 92 -2.76 -0.96 9.28
CA ARG A 92 -3.24 -0.11 10.39
C ARG A 92 -4.77 -0.01 10.40
N VAL A 93 -5.39 0.16 9.25
CA VAL A 93 -6.86 0.20 9.08
C VAL A 93 -7.50 -1.09 9.56
N ARG A 94 -6.95 -2.24 9.19
CA ARG A 94 -7.48 -3.54 9.62
C ARG A 94 -7.38 -3.71 11.14
N LEU A 95 -6.30 -3.26 11.75
CA LEU A 95 -6.10 -3.33 13.20
C LEU A 95 -7.03 -2.39 13.98
N LEU A 96 -7.52 -1.33 13.34
CA LEU A 96 -8.39 -0.31 13.94
C LEU A 96 -9.83 -0.40 13.46
N GLU A 97 -10.14 -1.35 12.57
CA GLU A 97 -11.46 -1.54 11.94
C GLU A 97 -12.04 -0.30 11.23
N ALA A 98 -11.21 0.69 10.92
CA ALA A 98 -11.59 2.00 10.36
C ALA A 98 -12.15 1.95 8.91
N GLY A 99 -12.04 0.81 8.23
CA GLY A 99 -12.45 0.65 6.83
C GLY A 99 -11.70 1.51 5.80
N GLY A 100 -11.98 1.27 4.51
CA GLY A 100 -11.44 2.04 3.38
C GLY A 100 -9.99 1.72 3.00
N THR A 101 -9.63 2.10 1.77
CA THR A 101 -8.27 2.03 1.23
C THR A 101 -8.03 3.15 0.23
N PHE A 102 -6.76 3.51 0.04
CA PHE A 102 -6.31 4.31 -1.09
C PHE A 102 -4.95 3.79 -1.57
N THR A 103 -4.62 4.10 -2.81
CA THR A 103 -3.39 3.72 -3.51
C THR A 103 -2.47 4.93 -3.67
N GLN A 104 -1.19 4.68 -3.96
CA GLN A 104 -0.27 5.78 -4.30
C GLN A 104 -0.78 6.61 -5.48
N LYS A 105 -1.35 5.95 -6.50
CA LYS A 105 -1.85 6.63 -7.70
C LYS A 105 -3.00 7.58 -7.37
N GLU A 106 -3.95 7.15 -6.55
CA GLU A 106 -5.05 8.01 -6.10
C GLU A 106 -4.54 9.20 -5.29
N PHE A 107 -3.52 9.00 -4.45
CA PHE A 107 -2.90 10.12 -3.72
C PHE A 107 -2.14 11.08 -4.65
N ASP A 108 -1.43 10.58 -5.65
CA ASP A 108 -0.76 11.42 -6.66
C ASP A 108 -1.78 12.26 -7.46
N GLU A 109 -2.92 11.67 -7.82
CA GLU A 109 -4.02 12.36 -8.50
C GLU A 109 -4.69 13.40 -7.60
N LEU A 110 -4.89 13.09 -6.32
CA LEU A 110 -5.36 14.06 -5.33
C LEU A 110 -4.39 15.23 -5.20
N LEU A 111 -3.08 14.94 -5.07
CA LEU A 111 -2.04 15.95 -4.87
C LEU A 111 -1.98 16.97 -6.01
N LYS A 112 -2.21 16.56 -7.26
CA LYS A 112 -2.26 17.47 -8.42
C LYS A 112 -3.29 18.60 -8.28
N LYS A 113 -4.31 18.42 -7.42
CA LYS A 113 -5.33 19.44 -7.13
C LYS A 113 -4.84 20.52 -6.15
N TYR A 114 -3.66 20.36 -5.57
CA TYR A 114 -3.11 21.25 -4.54
C TYR A 114 -1.78 21.85 -4.99
N THR A 115 -1.71 23.17 -5.06
CA THR A 115 -0.46 23.93 -5.29
C THR A 115 0.25 24.30 -3.99
N SER A 116 -0.42 24.14 -2.85
CA SER A 116 0.03 24.53 -1.52
C SER A 116 -0.54 23.60 -0.44
N CYS A 117 0.06 23.64 0.75
CA CYS A 117 -0.45 22.92 1.91
C CYS A 117 -1.82 23.46 2.32
N PRO A 118 -2.89 22.64 2.39
CA PRO A 118 -4.23 23.11 2.73
C PRO A 118 -4.33 23.63 4.17
N MET A 119 -3.42 23.22 5.07
CA MET A 119 -3.38 23.70 6.46
C MET A 119 -2.65 25.04 6.61
N CYS A 120 -1.40 25.16 6.16
CA CYS A 120 -0.60 26.39 6.34
C CYS A 120 -0.56 27.34 5.13
N LYS A 121 -1.18 26.95 4.01
CA LYS A 121 -1.28 27.69 2.74
C LYS A 121 0.06 28.03 2.06
N ARG A 122 1.20 27.60 2.60
CA ARG A 122 2.51 27.73 1.93
C ARG A 122 2.54 26.87 0.67
N LYS A 123 3.06 27.41 -0.43
CA LYS A 123 3.27 26.64 -1.67
C LYS A 123 4.23 25.49 -1.41
N TRP A 124 4.08 24.40 -2.16
CA TRP A 124 4.97 23.24 -2.01
C TRP A 124 6.44 23.60 -2.27
N SER A 125 6.70 24.52 -3.19
CA SER A 125 8.03 25.07 -3.49
C SER A 125 8.69 25.80 -2.32
N ASP A 126 7.89 26.35 -1.41
CA ASP A 126 8.36 27.27 -0.37
C ASP A 126 8.53 26.54 0.98
N ILE A 127 8.22 25.25 1.03
CA ILE A 127 8.36 24.43 2.24
C ILE A 127 9.78 23.85 2.29
N PRO A 128 10.60 24.23 3.29
CA PRO A 128 11.95 23.68 3.43
C PRO A 128 11.91 22.16 3.55
N LEU A 129 12.76 21.46 2.82
CA LEU A 129 12.88 20.01 2.84
C LEU A 129 13.93 19.57 3.87
N PRO A 130 13.55 18.88 4.96
CA PRO A 130 14.49 18.23 5.85
C PRO A 130 15.36 17.21 5.08
N LYS A 131 16.62 17.02 5.51
CA LYS A 131 17.60 16.13 4.85
C LYS A 131 17.10 14.70 4.61
N ASN A 132 16.18 14.21 5.43
CA ASN A 132 15.63 12.87 5.39
C ASN A 132 14.33 12.74 4.57
N LEU A 133 13.80 13.83 4.03
CA LEU A 133 12.58 13.84 3.22
C LEU A 133 12.89 14.12 1.75
N LYS A 134 12.11 13.50 0.86
CA LYS A 134 12.24 13.66 -0.60
C LYS A 134 11.24 14.64 -1.18
N VAL A 135 10.12 14.85 -0.47
CA VAL A 135 9.00 15.67 -0.91
C VAL A 135 8.45 16.45 0.29
N PRO A 136 7.92 17.67 0.08
CA PRO A 136 7.44 18.51 1.16
C PRO A 136 6.07 18.12 1.70
N TRP A 137 5.38 17.14 1.07
CA TRP A 137 4.05 16.67 1.42
C TRP A 137 4.03 15.23 1.96
N THR A 138 2.96 14.88 2.68
CA THR A 138 2.61 13.53 3.09
C THR A 138 1.08 13.36 3.02
N ALA A 139 0.61 12.14 2.79
CA ALA A 139 -0.80 11.83 2.96
C ALA A 139 -1.15 11.84 4.46
N ASP A 140 -2.20 12.56 4.80
CA ASP A 140 -2.81 12.64 6.13
C ASP A 140 -4.31 12.37 6.02
N HIS A 141 -4.94 11.94 7.11
CA HIS A 141 -6.39 11.74 7.17
C HIS A 141 -7.09 13.01 7.67
N ILE A 142 -8.09 13.52 6.97
CA ILE A 142 -8.91 14.68 7.40
C ILE A 142 -9.50 14.39 8.78
N ILE A 143 -10.24 13.29 8.90
CA ILE A 143 -10.63 12.68 10.17
C ILE A 143 -9.67 11.52 10.47
N PRO A 144 -8.87 11.57 11.54
CA PRO A 144 -7.92 10.52 11.90
C PRO A 144 -8.58 9.14 12.04
N ILE A 145 -7.90 8.08 11.59
CA ILE A 145 -8.35 6.69 11.79
C ILE A 145 -8.17 6.20 13.25
N ASN A 146 -7.45 6.96 14.07
CA ASN A 146 -7.28 6.71 15.51
C ASN A 146 -7.33 8.03 16.28
N PRO A 147 -8.49 8.70 16.34
CA PRO A 147 -8.62 10.00 16.99
C PRO A 147 -8.61 9.86 18.53
N PRO A 148 -8.50 10.96 19.28
CA PRO A 148 -8.71 10.96 20.73
C PRO A 148 -10.03 10.29 21.14
N HIS A 149 -10.06 9.78 22.36
CA HIS A 149 -11.24 9.13 22.91
C HIS A 149 -12.48 10.04 22.81
N GLY A 150 -13.61 9.46 22.40
CA GLY A 150 -14.88 10.18 22.24
C GLY A 150 -15.05 10.93 20.92
N GLN A 151 -14.06 10.91 20.01
CA GLN A 151 -14.18 11.50 18.67
C GLN A 151 -14.54 10.44 17.62
N GLN A 152 -15.22 10.88 16.56
CA GLN A 152 -15.58 10.01 15.44
C GLN A 152 -14.35 9.51 14.70
N GLN A 153 -14.25 8.18 14.56
CA GLN A 153 -13.20 7.54 13.78
C GLN A 153 -13.38 7.83 12.28
N GLY A 154 -12.31 8.25 11.61
CA GLY A 154 -12.29 8.40 10.16
C GLY A 154 -11.95 7.11 9.42
N THR A 155 -12.05 7.12 8.09
CA THR A 155 -11.73 5.97 7.24
C THR A 155 -10.43 6.18 6.46
N ASN A 156 -9.87 5.12 5.87
CA ASN A 156 -8.72 5.25 4.97
C ASN A 156 -9.13 5.32 3.49
N HIS A 157 -10.34 5.79 3.20
CA HIS A 157 -10.81 6.05 1.85
C HIS A 157 -10.18 7.35 1.30
N ILE A 158 -9.93 7.44 -0.01
CA ILE A 158 -9.28 8.61 -0.63
C ILE A 158 -9.99 9.94 -0.33
N THR A 159 -11.31 9.92 -0.14
CA THR A 159 -12.11 11.11 0.22
C THR A 159 -11.81 11.66 1.61
N ASN A 160 -11.22 10.85 2.49
CA ASN A 160 -10.77 11.27 3.81
C ASN A 160 -9.25 11.54 3.85
N ILE A 161 -8.57 11.55 2.70
CA ILE A 161 -7.13 11.85 2.61
C ILE A 161 -6.94 13.28 2.15
N GLN A 162 -5.92 13.94 2.70
CA GLN A 162 -5.44 15.25 2.29
C GLN A 162 -3.90 15.27 2.24
N PRO A 163 -3.28 16.04 1.33
CA PRO A 163 -1.85 16.28 1.38
C PRO A 163 -1.56 17.33 2.46
N LEU A 164 -0.67 17.05 3.41
CA LEU A 164 -0.15 18.04 4.36
C LEU A 164 1.36 18.15 4.26
N CYS A 165 1.92 19.32 4.58
CA CYS A 165 3.37 19.40 4.77
C CYS A 165 3.81 18.68 6.04
N TYR A 166 5.08 18.28 6.12
CA TYR A 166 5.59 17.51 7.28
C TYR A 166 5.33 18.22 8.63
N SER A 167 5.52 19.54 8.68
CA SER A 167 5.29 20.35 9.88
C SER A 167 3.82 20.38 10.26
N CYS A 168 2.92 20.57 9.29
CA CYS A 168 1.47 20.56 9.50
C CYS A 168 0.96 19.17 9.93
N ASN A 169 1.42 18.11 9.26
CA ASN A 169 1.08 16.74 9.61
C ASN A 169 1.51 16.41 11.05
N SER A 170 2.74 16.78 11.43
CA SER A 170 3.23 16.59 12.80
C SER A 170 2.43 17.40 13.81
N LYS A 171 2.07 18.66 13.48
CA LYS A 171 1.27 19.52 14.35
C LYS A 171 -0.15 18.98 14.53
N LYS A 172 -0.79 18.52 13.46
CA LYS A 172 -2.14 17.93 13.50
C LYS A 172 -2.16 16.65 14.34
N GLY A 173 -1.22 15.74 14.07
CA GLY A 173 -1.16 14.44 14.75
C GLY A 173 -2.44 13.65 14.51
N ASN A 174 -3.05 13.16 15.59
CA ASN A 174 -4.30 12.41 15.54
C ASN A 174 -5.55 13.27 15.81
N ARG A 175 -5.48 14.59 15.62
CA ARG A 175 -6.62 15.51 15.80
C ARG A 175 -7.27 15.87 14.48
N VAL A 176 -8.53 16.29 14.54
CA VAL A 176 -9.21 17.00 13.45
C VAL A 176 -8.72 18.46 13.46
N LEU A 177 -8.60 19.07 12.29
CA LEU A 177 -8.26 20.49 12.14
C LEU A 177 -9.47 21.39 12.36
#